data_AF-A0A358B6Q3-F1
#
_entry.id   AF-A0A358B6Q3-F1
#
_cell.length_a   1.000
_cell.length_b   1.000
_cell.length_c   1.000
_cell.angle_alpha   90.00
_cell.angle_beta   90.00
_cell.angle_gamma   90.00
#
_symmetry.space_group_name_H-M   'P 1'
#
loop_
_entity.id
_entity.type
_entity.pdbx_description
1 polymer ?
#
loop_
_entity_poly.entity_id
_entity_poly.type
_entity_poly.pdbx_seq_one_letter_code
_entity_poly.pdbx_strand_id
1 'polypeptide(L)'
;MFAWIVGLYGAVLLPGAWFPGYLDSPIGVLAAIPYLSVYLFHTLGVPWLLQNNGACGWGWCMPTPFGWAFLLCFWLGLAWGLARLLSRPGSSP
;
A
#
# COMPACT_ATOMS: atom_id res chain seq x y z
N MET A 1 6.73 -12.34 -13.43
CA MET A 1 5.37 -12.04 -12.91
C MET A 1 5.40 -10.91 -11.89
N PHE A 2 6.02 -11.08 -10.73
CA PHE A 2 6.04 -10.06 -9.67
C PHE A 2 6.56 -8.67 -10.12
N ALA A 3 7.72 -8.61 -10.79
CA ALA A 3 8.28 -7.34 -11.28
C ALA A 3 7.35 -6.61 -12.26
N TRP A 4 6.59 -7.34 -13.08
CA TRP A 4 5.61 -6.76 -14.01
C TRP A 4 4.42 -6.15 -13.27
N ILE A 5 3.92 -6.83 -12.24
CA ILE A 5 2.82 -6.32 -11.40
C ILE A 5 3.26 -5.03 -10.71
N VAL A 6 4.46 -5.00 -10.13
CA VAL A 6 5.02 -3.80 -9.49
C VAL A 6 5.21 -2.67 -10.50
N GLY A 7 5.72 -2.96 -11.70
CA GLY A 7 5.90 -1.97 -12.76
C GLY A 7 4.58 -1.37 -13.24
N LEU A 8 3.56 -2.20 -13.49
CA LEU A 8 2.22 -1.75 -13.89
C LEU A 8 1.56 -0.93 -12.78
N TYR A 9 1.69 -1.38 -11.53
CA TYR A 9 1.20 -0.64 -10.37
C TYR A 9 1.82 0.76 -10.27
N GLY A 10 3.15 0.85 -10.44
CA GLY A 10 3.85 2.14 -10.48
C GLY A 10 3.37 3.04 -11.62
N ALA A 11 3.15 2.47 -12.81
CA ALA A 11 2.63 3.22 -13.97
C ALA A 11 1.22 3.77 -13.73
N VAL A 12 0.35 3.02 -13.04
CA VAL A 12 -1.00 3.47 -12.66
C VAL A 12 -0.93 4.60 -11.63
N LEU A 13 0.01 4.58 -10.69
CA LEU A 13 0.14 5.66 -9.69
C LEU A 13 0.84 6.92 -10.22
N LEU A 14 1.61 6.79 -11.30
CA LEU A 14 2.45 7.85 -11.87
C LEU A 14 1.69 9.16 -12.13
N PRO A 15 0.46 9.17 -12.70
CA PRO A 15 -0.29 10.40 -12.91
C PRO A 15 -0.57 11.18 -11.61
N GLY A 16 -0.63 10.52 -10.45
CA GLY A 16 -0.81 11.17 -9.15
C GLY A 16 0.32 12.14 -8.77
N ALA A 17 1.49 12.05 -9.41
CA ALA A 17 2.58 13.00 -9.18
C ALA A 17 2.39 14.35 -9.90
N TRP A 18 1.53 14.42 -10.92
CA TRP A 18 1.24 15.64 -11.69
C TRP A 18 -0.20 16.12 -11.55
N PHE A 19 -1.15 15.20 -11.27
CA PHE A 19 -2.58 15.49 -11.19
C PHE A 19 -3.10 15.25 -9.77
N PRO A 20 -3.35 16.31 -8.98
CA PRO A 20 -3.66 16.17 -7.56
C PRO A 20 -4.94 15.38 -7.26
N GLY A 21 -5.97 15.50 -8.10
CA GLY A 21 -7.23 14.76 -7.94
C GLY A 21 -7.22 13.35 -8.51
N TYR A 22 -6.09 12.87 -9.08
CA TYR A 22 -6.03 11.54 -9.68
C TYR A 22 -6.18 10.43 -8.63
N LEU A 23 -5.56 10.60 -7.47
CA LEU A 23 -5.63 9.63 -6.37
C LEU A 23 -7.01 9.59 -5.71
N ASP A 24 -7.81 10.66 -5.87
CA ASP A 24 -9.20 10.71 -5.39
C ASP A 24 -10.19 10.08 -6.38
N SER A 25 -9.73 9.73 -7.59
CA SER A 25 -10.54 8.98 -8.55
C SER A 25 -10.74 7.53 -8.08
N PRO A 26 -11.83 6.83 -8.49
CA PRO A 26 -12.03 5.43 -8.12
C PRO A 26 -10.84 4.52 -8.50
N ILE A 27 -10.22 4.78 -9.66
CA ILE A 27 -9.05 4.04 -10.13
C ILE A 27 -7.83 4.35 -9.26
N GLY A 28 -7.63 5.63 -8.91
CA GLY A 28 -6.56 6.08 -8.01
C GLY A 28 -6.68 5.47 -6.61
N VAL A 29 -7.89 5.45 -6.04
CA VAL A 29 -8.17 4.87 -4.72
C VAL A 29 -7.94 3.35 -4.72
N LEU A 30 -8.40 2.64 -5.76
CA LEU A 30 -8.18 1.20 -5.88
C LEU A 30 -6.69 0.87 -6.05
N ALA A 31 -5.99 1.64 -6.88
CA ALA A 31 -4.55 1.52 -7.02
C ALA A 31 -3.81 1.91 -5.73
N ALA A 32 -4.37 2.78 -4.90
CA ALA A 32 -3.77 3.19 -3.64
C ALA A 32 -4.08 2.24 -2.47
N ILE A 33 -4.76 1.10 -2.65
CA ILE A 33 -5.09 0.19 -1.53
C ILE A 33 -3.86 -0.18 -0.67
N PRO A 34 -2.72 -0.59 -1.24
CA PRO A 34 -1.53 -0.84 -0.43
C PRO A 34 -1.10 0.40 0.33
N TYR A 35 -1.14 1.56 -0.32
CA TYR A 35 -0.75 2.84 0.23
C TYR A 35 -1.68 3.30 1.38
N LEU A 36 -2.98 3.10 1.25
CA LEU A 36 -4.00 3.42 2.26
C LEU A 36 -3.77 2.68 3.58
N SER A 37 -3.17 1.48 3.53
CA SER A 37 -2.81 0.77 4.76
C SER A 37 -1.84 1.59 5.63
N VAL A 38 -0.94 2.38 5.07
CA VAL A 38 -0.05 3.28 5.85
C VAL A 38 -0.84 4.32 6.63
N TYR A 39 -1.86 4.91 6.00
CA TYR A 39 -2.72 5.90 6.63
C TYR A 39 -3.53 5.26 7.76
N LEU A 40 -4.06 4.06 7.53
CA LEU A 40 -4.76 3.30 8.56
C LEU A 40 -3.84 3.04 9.77
N PHE A 41 -2.63 2.54 9.55
CA PHE A 41 -1.72 2.26 10.67
C PHE A 41 -1.18 3.55 11.32
N HIS A 42 -1.07 4.64 10.56
CA HIS A 42 -0.72 5.94 11.11
C HIS A 42 -1.82 6.49 12.02
N THR A 43 -3.10 6.39 11.64
CA THR A 43 -4.23 6.78 12.48
C THR A 43 -4.38 5.87 13.71
N LEU A 44 -3.94 4.61 13.62
CA LEU A 44 -3.82 3.70 14.76
C LEU A 44 -2.61 4.00 15.67
N GLY A 45 -1.85 5.06 15.39
CA GLY A 45 -0.80 5.57 16.25
C GLY A 45 0.61 5.04 15.97
N VAL A 46 0.83 4.33 14.85
CA VAL A 46 2.19 3.94 14.46
C VAL A 46 2.94 5.18 13.97
N PRO A 47 3.98 5.64 14.69
CA PRO A 47 4.67 6.87 14.35
C PRO A 47 5.57 6.66 13.13
N TRP A 48 6.04 7.77 12.54
CA TRP A 48 7.02 7.76 11.45
C TRP A 48 6.59 7.08 10.16
N LEU A 49 5.33 6.70 9.99
CA LEU A 49 4.87 6.07 8.76
C LEU A 49 4.75 7.04 7.59
N LEU A 50 4.25 8.24 7.84
CA LEU A 50 4.02 9.29 6.83
C LEU A 50 4.99 10.45 7.04
N GLN A 51 5.41 11.08 5.94
CA GLN A 51 6.09 12.38 6.00
C GLN A 51 5.22 13.43 6.70
N ASN A 52 5.86 14.38 7.37
CA ASN A 52 5.19 15.45 8.13
C ASN A 52 4.10 14.94 9.09
N ASN A 53 4.21 13.68 9.54
CA ASN A 53 3.23 13.05 10.42
C ASN A 53 1.78 13.16 9.89
N GLY A 54 1.58 12.99 8.58
CA GLY A 54 0.25 13.08 7.96
C GLY A 54 -0.15 14.50 7.53
N ALA A 55 0.59 15.54 7.90
CA ALA A 55 0.31 16.93 7.53
C ALA A 55 0.90 17.29 6.15
N CYS A 56 0.43 16.63 5.10
CA CYS A 56 0.81 16.93 3.70
C CYS A 56 -0.33 17.64 2.98
N GLY A 57 0.01 18.50 2.01
CA GLY A 57 -0.93 19.43 1.39
C GLY A 57 -2.20 18.78 0.83
N TRP A 58 -2.10 18.14 -0.33
CA TRP A 58 -3.23 17.64 -1.12
C TRP A 58 -3.95 16.42 -0.51
N GLY A 59 -3.94 16.23 0.80
CA GLY A 59 -4.52 15.07 1.49
C GLY A 59 -3.70 13.79 1.38
N TRP A 60 -2.70 13.74 0.50
CA TRP A 60 -1.81 12.60 0.31
C TRP A 60 -0.37 12.93 0.77
N CYS A 61 0.10 12.18 1.75
CA CYS A 61 1.47 12.09 2.25
C CYS A 61 2.26 10.91 1.69
N MET A 62 3.48 11.17 1.24
CA MET A 62 4.47 10.14 0.93
C MET A 62 4.85 9.35 2.19
N PRO A 63 5.00 8.01 2.13
CA PRO A 63 5.55 7.22 3.22
C PRO A 63 7.02 7.59 3.43
N THR A 64 7.46 7.56 4.68
CA THR A 64 8.88 7.64 4.99
C THR A 64 9.59 6.34 4.57
N PRO A 65 10.94 6.25 4.62
CA PRO A 65 11.63 4.98 4.43
C PRO A 65 11.14 3.87 5.38
N PHE A 66 10.78 4.22 6.61
CA PHE A 66 10.17 3.29 7.57
C PHE A 66 8.76 2.88 7.12
N GLY A 67 7.95 3.82 6.64
CA GLY A 67 6.63 3.53 6.08
C GLY A 67 6.68 2.58 4.88
N TRP A 68 7.65 2.75 3.98
CA TRP A 68 7.88 1.83 2.86
C TRP A 68 8.30 0.44 3.33
N ALA A 69 9.22 0.35 4.31
CA ALA A 69 9.61 -0.93 4.88
C ALA A 69 8.42 -1.65 5.56
N PHE A 70 7.62 -0.90 6.33
CA PHE A 70 6.41 -1.40 6.97
C PHE A 70 5.41 -1.95 5.94
N LEU A 71 5.15 -1.19 4.88
CA LEU A 71 4.27 -1.62 3.78
C LEU A 71 4.72 -2.94 3.16
N LEU A 72 5.99 -3.02 2.79
CA LEU A 72 6.55 -4.21 2.16
C LEU A 72 6.41 -5.41 3.09
N CYS A 73 6.78 -5.28 4.37
CA CYS A 73 6.67 -6.34 5.35
C CYS A 73 5.22 -6.77 5.60
N PHE A 74 4.30 -5.80 5.76
CA PHE A 74 2.89 -6.06 6.02
C PHE A 74 2.24 -6.82 4.86
N TRP A 75 2.37 -6.31 3.63
CA TRP A 75 1.74 -6.92 2.46
C TRP A 75 2.39 -8.22 2.03
N LEU A 76 3.73 -8.32 2.10
CA LEU A 76 4.43 -9.58 1.83
C LEU A 76 4.06 -10.63 2.88
N GLY A 77 4.02 -10.25 4.16
CA GLY A 77 3.61 -11.13 5.25
C GLY A 77 2.16 -11.61 5.10
N LEU A 78 1.24 -10.70 4.74
CA LEU A 78 -0.16 -11.03 4.48
C LEU A 78 -0.30 -12.00 3.29
N ALA A 79 0.32 -11.69 2.15
CA ALA A 79 0.27 -12.55 0.97
C ALA A 79 0.90 -13.92 1.23
N TRP A 80 2.03 -13.96 1.94
CA TRP A 80 2.68 -15.20 2.34
C TRP A 80 1.82 -16.02 3.30
N GLY A 81 1.22 -15.39 4.32
CA GLY A 81 0.34 -16.05 5.28
C GLY A 81 -0.92 -16.63 4.61
N LEU A 82 -1.55 -15.88 3.70
CA LEU A 82 -2.66 -16.35 2.90
C LEU A 82 -2.27 -17.51 1.99
N ALA A 83 -1.12 -17.42 1.30
CA ALA A 83 -0.62 -18.51 0.48
C ALA A 83 -0.38 -19.78 1.31
N ARG A 84 0.18 -19.65 2.52
CA ARG A 84 0.35 -20.78 3.45
C ARG A 84 -0.98 -21.37 3.89
N LEU A 85 -1.99 -20.55 4.18
CA LEU A 85 -3.32 -21.02 4.56
C LEU A 85 -3.99 -21.78 3.42
N LEU A 86 -3.93 -21.25 2.20
CA LEU A 86 -4.52 -21.87 1.00
C LEU A 86 -3.76 -23.12 0.56
N SER A 87 -2.46 -23.19 0.85
CA SER A 87 -1.60 -24.33 0.51
C SER A 87 -1.59 -25.41 1.59
N ARG A 88 -2.29 -25.20 2.72
CA ARG A 88 -2.48 -26.28 3.70
C ARG A 88 -3.34 -27.35 3.04
N PRO A 89 -2.90 -28.62 2.98
CA PRO A 89 -3.78 -29.70 2.57
C PRO A 89 -4.90 -29.77 3.61
N GLY A 90 -6.10 -29.30 3.24
CA GLY A 90 -7.30 -29.66 3.96
C GLY A 90 -7.45 -31.17 3.83
N SER A 91 -7.59 -31.86 4.96
CA SER A 91 -8.02 -33.25 4.98
C SER A 91 -9.39 -33.34 4.31
N SER A 92 -9.40 -33.57 3.00
CA SER A 92 -10.57 -34.08 2.30
C SER A 92 -10.95 -35.41 2.95
N PRO A 93 -12.21 -35.62 3.39
CA PRO A 93 -12.66 -36.96 3.77
C PRO A 93 -12.60 -37.91 2.57
#